data_AF-A0A932GV76-F1
#
_entry.id   AF-A0A932GV76-F1
#
_cell.length_a   1.000
_cell.length_b   1.000
_cell.length_c   1.000
_cell.angle_alpha   90.00
_cell.angle_beta   90.00
_cell.angle_gamma   90.00
#
_symmetry.space_group_name_H-M   'P 1'
#
loop_
_entity.id
_entity.type
_entity.pdbx_description
1 polymer ?
#
loop_
_entity_poly.entity_id
_entity_poly.type
_entity_poly.pdbx_seq_one_letter_code
_entity_poly.pdbx_strand_id
1 'polypeptide(L)'
;DQVVKANWKTGSIYSPYGEYGQWGDSFHQHFNTGKVEARHLAMQSATRRRGPEENANRTEHRSIREGGIESGLNLAYEDEDPEIRRQFIAALKKNGVKFAMKPVVYRTDVDVLKSKIRW
;
A
#
# COMPACT_ATOMS: atom_id res chain seq x y z
N ASP A 1 -0.78 13.70 -7.31
CA ASP A 1 0.15 13.18 -6.29
C ASP A 1 -0.27 13.68 -4.91
N GLN A 2 -1.22 13.02 -4.25
CA GLN A 2 -1.70 13.40 -2.91
C GLN A 2 -1.56 12.22 -1.95
N VAL A 3 -0.98 12.46 -0.78
CA VAL A 3 -1.00 11.51 0.34
C VAL A 3 -2.30 11.71 1.12
N VAL A 4 -3.14 10.66 1.17
CA VAL A 4 -4.41 10.66 1.91
C VAL A 4 -4.31 9.67 3.06
N LYS A 5 -4.70 10.10 4.27
CA LYS A 5 -4.73 9.25 5.47
C LYS A 5 -6.16 8.94 5.87
N ALA A 6 -6.51 7.65 5.89
CA ALA A 6 -7.75 7.14 6.46
C ALA A 6 -7.49 6.58 7.87
N ASN A 7 -8.09 7.17 8.89
CA ASN A 7 -8.04 6.61 10.25
C ASN A 7 -9.03 5.44 10.35
N TRP A 8 -8.61 4.34 10.99
CA TRP A 8 -9.41 3.14 11.16
C TRP A 8 -9.33 2.62 12.59
N LYS A 9 -10.31 1.78 12.97
CA LYS A 9 -10.35 1.03 14.23
C LYS A 9 -10.89 -0.37 13.96
N THR A 10 -10.91 -1.24 14.97
CA THR A 10 -11.54 -2.57 14.85
C THR A 10 -12.97 -2.45 14.31
N GLY A 11 -13.28 -3.24 13.29
CA GLY A 11 -14.58 -3.22 12.60
C GLY A 11 -14.70 -2.19 11.47
N SER A 12 -13.69 -1.35 11.24
CA SER A 12 -13.65 -0.48 10.05
C SER A 12 -13.52 -1.30 8.76
N ILE A 13 -14.23 -0.88 7.72
CA ILE A 13 -14.09 -1.36 6.34
C ILE A 13 -13.65 -0.18 5.49
N TYR A 14 -12.59 -0.37 4.72
CA TYR A 14 -12.08 0.62 3.78
C TYR A 14 -11.94 -0.01 2.41
N SER A 15 -12.38 0.72 1.39
CA SER A 15 -12.35 0.27 0.00
C SER A 15 -11.48 1.23 -0.80
N PRO A 16 -10.29 0.82 -1.26
CA PRO A 16 -9.39 1.66 -2.04
C PRO A 16 -9.85 1.67 -3.50
N TYR A 17 -11.00 2.29 -3.79
CA TYR A 17 -11.38 2.63 -5.17
C TYR A 17 -11.05 4.09 -5.42
N GLY A 18 -10.46 4.38 -6.59
CA GLY A 18 -10.36 5.74 -7.11
C GLY A 18 -11.75 6.33 -7.37
N GLU A 19 -11.80 7.63 -7.66
CA GLU A 19 -13.02 8.44 -7.81
C GLU A 19 -14.01 7.91 -8.89
N TYR A 20 -13.60 6.94 -9.72
CA TYR A 20 -14.42 6.41 -10.81
C TYR A 20 -14.43 4.88 -10.96
N GLY A 21 -14.14 4.13 -9.88
CA GLY A 21 -14.24 2.66 -9.92
C GLY A 21 -13.21 1.96 -10.82
N GLN A 22 -12.19 2.69 -11.28
CA GLN A 22 -11.07 2.13 -12.01
C GLN A 22 -10.03 1.57 -11.02
N TRP A 23 -9.55 0.37 -11.33
CA TRP A 23 -8.44 -0.26 -10.62
C TRP A 23 -7.14 0.31 -11.19
N GLY A 24 -6.50 1.27 -10.53
CA GLY A 24 -5.19 1.76 -11.01
C GLY A 24 -4.69 3.08 -10.45
N ASP A 25 -5.58 3.95 -9.96
CA ASP A 25 -5.20 5.36 -9.80
C ASP A 25 -4.60 5.70 -8.42
N SER A 26 -4.45 4.72 -7.53
CA SER A 26 -3.85 4.94 -6.21
C SER A 26 -3.20 3.68 -5.63
N PHE A 27 -2.05 3.88 -4.97
CA PHE A 27 -1.48 2.89 -4.07
C PHE A 27 -2.08 3.08 -2.67
N HIS A 28 -2.24 1.98 -1.94
CA HIS A 28 -2.66 2.02 -0.55
C HIS A 28 -1.81 1.06 0.28
N GLN A 29 -1.56 1.44 1.54
CA GLN A 29 -0.77 0.65 2.47
C GLN A 29 -1.41 0.73 3.86
N HIS A 30 -1.37 -0.39 4.60
CA HIS A 30 -1.87 -0.46 5.95
C HIS A 30 -0.77 -0.14 6.96
N PHE A 31 -1.04 0.80 7.87
CA PHE A 31 -0.16 1.15 8.98
C PHE A 31 -0.87 0.92 10.31
N ASN A 32 -0.24 0.16 11.20
CA ASN A 32 -0.69 -0.03 12.58
C ASN A 32 0.12 0.88 13.50
N THR A 33 -0.58 1.74 14.25
CA THR A 33 0.04 2.64 15.23
C THR A 33 -0.29 2.26 16.67
N GLY A 34 -1.03 1.16 16.88
CA GLY A 34 -1.40 0.63 18.18
C GLY A 34 -0.24 -0.12 18.86
N LYS A 35 -0.41 -0.38 20.16
CA LYS A 35 0.55 -1.15 20.98
C LYS A 35 0.45 -2.67 20.77
N VAL A 36 -0.58 -3.11 20.06
CA VAL A 36 -0.87 -4.52 19.79
C VAL A 36 -0.96 -4.73 18.29
N GLU A 37 -0.72 -5.96 17.85
CA GLU A 37 -0.79 -6.34 16.45
C GLU A 37 -2.21 -6.15 15.89
N ALA A 38 -2.27 -5.79 14.60
CA ALA A 38 -3.52 -5.62 13.87
C ALA A 38 -3.71 -6.75 12.88
N ARG A 39 -4.91 -7.34 12.86
CA ARG A 39 -5.31 -8.34 11.86
C ARG A 39 -6.21 -7.68 10.82
N HIS A 40 -5.78 -7.68 9.57
CA HIS A 40 -6.54 -7.17 8.43
C HIS A 40 -7.09 -8.35 7.62
N LEU A 41 -8.33 -8.22 7.16
CA LEU A 41 -8.96 -9.19 6.27
C LEU A 41 -9.17 -8.53 4.91
N ALA A 42 -8.56 -9.09 3.87
CA ALA A 42 -8.82 -8.67 2.49
C ALA A 42 -10.08 -9.40 2.02
N MET A 43 -11.18 -8.66 1.84
CA MET A 43 -12.43 -9.19 1.32
C MET A 43 -12.45 -9.04 -0.19
N GLN A 44 -12.60 -10.16 -0.91
CA GLN A 44 -12.81 -10.16 -2.35
C GLN A 44 -14.30 -10.37 -2.64
N SER A 45 -14.81 -9.74 -3.70
CA SER A 45 -16.17 -9.99 -4.17
C SER A 45 -16.35 -11.48 -4.52
N ALA A 46 -17.46 -12.06 -4.10
CA ALA A 46 -17.75 -13.51 -4.14
C ALA A 46 -17.74 -14.15 -5.55
N THR A 47 -17.67 -13.35 -6.61
CA THR A 47 -17.62 -13.82 -8.00
C THR A 47 -16.22 -14.29 -8.44
N ARG A 48 -15.15 -13.92 -7.72
CA ARG A 48 -13.78 -14.40 -7.99
C ARG A 48 -13.42 -15.60 -7.12
N ARG A 49 -14.07 -16.74 -7.36
CA ARG A 49 -13.53 -18.04 -6.88
C ARG A 49 -12.33 -18.41 -7.75
N ARG A 50 -11.15 -17.94 -7.33
CA ARG A 50 -9.89 -18.27 -8.01
C ARG A 50 -9.35 -19.61 -7.51
N GLY A 51 -8.96 -20.48 -8.43
CA GLY A 51 -8.46 -21.82 -8.14
C GLY A 51 -7.03 -21.81 -7.56
N PRO A 52 -6.53 -22.94 -7.01
CA PRO A 52 -5.18 -23.04 -6.45
C PRO A 52 -4.06 -22.66 -7.43
N GLU A 53 -4.20 -22.97 -8.72
CA GLU A 53 -3.22 -22.62 -9.76
C GLU A 53 -3.12 -21.10 -10.02
N GLU A 54 -4.23 -20.38 -9.90
CA GLU A 54 -4.25 -18.92 -10.04
C GLU A 54 -3.52 -18.22 -8.88
N ASN A 55 -3.45 -18.88 -7.71
CA ASN A 55 -2.66 -18.41 -6.57
C ASN A 55 -1.16 -18.68 -6.72
N ALA A 56 -0.74 -19.65 -7.54
CA ALA A 56 0.65 -20.00 -7.72
C ALA A 56 1.40 -19.04 -8.68
N ASN A 57 0.69 -18.41 -9.62
CA ASN A 57 1.26 -17.47 -10.60
C ASN A 57 1.20 -15.99 -10.16
N ARG A 58 1.05 -15.73 -8.85
CA ARG A 58 0.86 -14.39 -8.30
C ARG A 58 2.06 -13.49 -8.57
N THR A 59 1.86 -12.48 -9.40
CA THR A 59 2.76 -11.31 -9.56
C THR A 59 2.70 -10.37 -8.35
N GLU A 60 1.81 -10.66 -7.39
CA GLU A 60 1.44 -9.83 -6.24
C GLU A 60 2.60 -9.47 -5.28
N HIS A 61 3.73 -10.16 -5.44
CA HIS A 61 4.93 -9.95 -4.64
C HIS A 61 6.04 -9.20 -5.40
N ARG A 62 5.80 -8.85 -6.67
CA ARG A 62 6.77 -8.11 -7.48
C ARG A 62 6.65 -6.61 -7.23
N SER A 63 7.78 -5.92 -7.28
CA SER A 63 7.80 -4.46 -7.30
C SER A 63 7.22 -3.96 -8.61
N ILE A 64 6.55 -2.81 -8.61
CA ILE A 64 6.13 -2.13 -9.84
C ILE A 64 7.29 -1.79 -10.79
N ARG A 65 8.52 -1.76 -10.29
CA ARG A 65 9.69 -1.58 -11.16
C ARG A 65 10.01 -2.85 -11.96
N GLU A 66 9.64 -4.03 -11.44
CA GLU A 66 9.92 -5.37 -12.00
C GLU A 66 8.76 -5.93 -12.85
N GLY A 67 7.53 -5.47 -12.63
CA GLY A 67 6.34 -5.82 -13.43
C GLY A 67 5.52 -4.58 -13.77
N GLY A 68 4.97 -4.48 -14.98
CA GLY A 68 4.05 -3.38 -15.34
C GLY A 68 2.72 -3.44 -14.58
N ILE A 69 1.96 -2.33 -14.58
CA ILE A 69 0.74 -2.02 -13.79
C ILE A 69 -0.40 -3.07 -13.88
N GLU A 70 -0.18 -4.30 -13.45
CA GLU A 70 -1.25 -5.22 -13.16
C GLU A 70 -1.54 -5.17 -11.66
N SER A 71 -2.82 -4.97 -11.31
CA SER A 71 -3.30 -4.87 -9.93
C SER A 71 -2.72 -5.99 -9.08
N GLY A 72 -1.80 -5.66 -8.18
CA GLY A 72 -1.06 -6.64 -7.39
C GLY A 72 0.37 -6.21 -7.04
N LEU A 73 0.95 -5.26 -7.77
CA LEU A 73 2.32 -4.85 -7.51
C LEU A 73 2.42 -3.91 -6.31
N ASN A 74 3.37 -4.18 -5.43
CA ASN A 74 3.65 -3.35 -4.28
C ASN A 74 4.58 -2.20 -4.69
N LEU A 75 4.35 -1.01 -4.11
CA LEU A 75 5.29 0.09 -4.19
C LEU A 75 6.47 -0.20 -3.25
N ALA A 76 7.69 -0.04 -3.73
CA ALA A 76 8.86 -0.19 -2.88
C ALA A 76 8.98 1.00 -1.92
N TYR A 77 9.59 0.82 -0.74
CA TYR A 77 9.76 1.91 0.23
C TYR A 77 10.66 3.04 -0.30
N GLU A 78 11.55 2.76 -1.23
CA GLU A 78 12.39 3.78 -1.87
C GLU A 78 11.58 4.70 -2.80
N ASP A 79 10.41 4.24 -3.22
CA ASP A 79 9.51 4.89 -4.17
C ASP A 79 8.27 5.51 -3.49
N GLU A 80 8.08 5.33 -2.17
CA GLU A 80 6.98 5.96 -1.41
C GLU A 80 7.22 7.47 -1.24
N ASP A 81 6.15 8.24 -1.07
CA ASP A 81 6.25 9.64 -0.66
C ASP A 81 6.82 9.73 0.77
N PRO A 82 7.93 10.48 1.01
CA PRO A 82 8.55 10.62 2.33
C PRO A 82 7.59 11.12 3.43
N GLU A 83 6.52 11.82 3.05
CA GLU A 83 5.48 12.29 3.95
C GLU A 83 4.78 11.13 4.68
N ILE A 84 4.62 9.98 4.03
CA ILE A 84 3.99 8.78 4.62
C ILE A 84 4.77 8.34 5.86
N ARG A 85 6.09 8.17 5.72
CA ARG A 85 6.97 7.76 6.81
C ARG A 85 7.04 8.80 7.92
N ARG A 86 7.06 10.09 7.57
CA ARG A 86 7.05 11.20 8.54
C ARG A 86 5.79 11.15 9.41
N GLN A 87 4.61 11.01 8.79
CA GLN A 87 3.34 10.91 9.52
C GLN A 87 3.28 9.66 10.39
N PHE A 88 3.78 8.52 9.90
CA PHE A 88 3.77 7.27 10.65
C PHE A 88 4.65 7.35 11.90
N ILE A 89 5.88 7.89 11.80
CA ILE A 89 6.77 8.10 12.94
C ILE A 89 6.12 9.02 13.99
N ALA A 90 5.50 10.12 13.55
CA ALA A 90 4.81 11.03 14.46
C ALA A 90 3.64 10.36 15.20
N ALA A 91 2.87 9.51 14.51
CA ALA A 91 1.77 8.77 15.10
C ALA A 91 2.24 7.70 16.11
N LEU A 92 3.30 6.97 15.80
CA LEU A 92 3.91 6.02 16.73
C LEU A 92 4.43 6.70 17.99
N LYS A 93 5.13 7.84 17.84
CA LYS A 93 5.61 8.63 18.98
C LYS A 93 4.46 9.07 19.88
N LYS A 94 3.35 9.54 19.30
CA LYS A 94 2.14 9.92 20.04
C LYS A 94 1.56 8.76 20.85
N ASN A 95 1.64 7.54 20.32
CA ASN A 95 1.10 6.34 20.97
C ASN A 95 2.12 5.62 21.89
N GLY A 96 3.35 6.13 21.99
CA GLY A 96 4.42 5.51 22.77
C GLY A 96 4.92 4.19 22.17
N VAL A 97 4.82 4.02 20.85
CA VAL A 97 5.26 2.83 20.12
C VAL A 97 6.61 3.10 19.48
N LYS A 98 7.54 2.14 19.58
CA LYS A 98 8.87 2.25 18.97
C LYS A 98 8.78 2.06 17.46
N PHE A 99 9.41 2.96 16.72
CA PHE A 99 9.61 2.80 15.29
C PHE A 99 10.67 1.72 15.00
N ALA A 100 10.35 0.77 14.12
CA ALA A 100 11.17 -0.42 13.87
C ALA A 100 11.49 -0.70 12.39
N MET A 101 11.05 0.16 11.46
CA MET A 101 11.38 -0.04 10.04
C MET A 101 12.84 0.32 9.77
N LYS A 102 13.48 -0.41 8.86
CA LYS A 102 14.84 -0.12 8.40
C LYS A 102 14.93 1.29 7.82
N PRO A 103 16.07 2.00 7.96
CA PRO A 103 16.32 3.23 7.24
C PRO A 103 16.10 3.05 5.74
N VAL A 104 15.59 4.08 5.07
CA VAL A 104 15.34 4.08 3.63
C VAL A 104 16.00 5.32 3.02
N VAL A 105 16.55 5.15 1.81
CA VAL A 105 17.02 6.25 0.98
C VAL A 105 16.01 6.41 -0.15
N TYR A 106 15.30 7.53 -0.16
CA TYR A 106 14.29 7.81 -1.16
C TYR A 106 14.93 8.06 -2.52
N ARG A 107 14.33 7.49 -3.56
CA ARG A 107 14.74 7.71 -4.93
C ARG A 107 14.22 9.05 -5.42
N THR A 108 15.03 9.73 -6.23
CA THR A 108 14.69 11.01 -6.86
C THR A 108 14.25 10.85 -8.31
N ASP A 109 14.39 9.66 -8.89
CA ASP A 109 14.03 9.33 -10.29
C ASP A 109 12.54 8.95 -10.43
N VAL A 110 11.66 9.60 -9.67
CA VAL A 110 10.22 9.29 -9.60
C VAL A 110 9.50 9.38 -10.96
N ASP A 111 10.07 10.12 -11.92
CA ASP A 111 9.56 10.20 -13.29
C ASP A 111 9.59 8.84 -14.02
N VAL A 112 10.49 7.94 -13.63
CA VAL A 112 10.53 6.56 -14.14
C VAL A 112 9.26 5.79 -13.74
N LEU A 113 8.73 6.02 -12.53
CA LEU A 113 7.46 5.43 -12.11
C LEU A 113 6.29 6.07 -12.83
N LYS A 114 6.30 7.40 -12.98
CA LYS A 114 5.26 8.14 -13.73
C LYS A 114 5.19 7.72 -15.20
N SER A 115 6.31 7.34 -15.82
CA SER A 115 6.30 6.81 -17.19
C SER A 115 5.76 5.37 -17.29
N LYS A 116 5.83 4.61 -16.20
CA LYS A 116 5.31 3.24 -16.10
C LYS A 116 3.86 3.17 -15.66
N ILE A 117 3.31 4.25 -15.08
CA ILE A 117 1.93 4.37 -14.61
C ILE A 117 1.17 5.31 -15.55
N ARG A 118 0.19 4.81 -16.32
CA ARG A 118 -0.77 5.68 -17.01
C ARG A 118 -1.79 6.16 -15.97
N TRP A 119 -1.68 7.42 -15.56
CA TRP A 119 -2.70 8.14 -14.79
C TRP A 119 -3.93 8.44 -15.66
#